data_AF-A0A967HU34-F1
#
_entry.id   AF-A0A967HU34-F1
#
_cell.length_a   1.000
_cell.length_b   1.000
_cell.length_c   1.000
_cell.angle_alpha   90.00
_cell.angle_beta   90.00
_cell.angle_gamma   90.00
#
_symmetry.space_group_name_H-M   'P 1'
#
loop_
_entity.id
_entity.type
_entity.pdbx_description
1 polymer ?
#
loop_
_entity_poly.entity_id
_entity_poly.type
_entity_poly.pdbx_seq_one_letter_code
_entity_poly.pdbx_strand_id
1 'polypeptide(L)'
;RVGDDLVLTKPLGVGAISSAIQRRIASEALIEKATVLMATLNKDAAQAMREVGVHAVTDVTGFGLLGHLLEMTQASKVSAEIFAGNVPTLEEAWEFVRKGKIPAATHSNLEYVNPHLRYQNGLPREVSLMLADPQTAGGLLIAVP
;
A
#
# COMPACT_ATOMS: atom_id res chain seq x y z
N ARG A 1 7.36 4.47 16.97
CA ARG A 1 8.71 4.65 17.54
C ARG A 1 9.57 3.45 17.15
N VAL A 2 10.85 3.41 17.51
CA VAL A 2 11.62 2.17 17.36
C VAL A 2 10.99 1.11 18.27
N GLY A 3 10.72 -0.08 17.71
CA GLY A 3 10.06 -1.18 18.41
C GLY A 3 8.57 -1.32 18.11
N ASP A 4 7.93 -0.35 17.46
CA ASP A 4 6.52 -0.46 17.09
C ASP A 4 6.29 -1.46 15.95
N ASP A 5 5.17 -2.16 16.01
CA ASP A 5 4.62 -2.93 14.91
C ASP A 5 3.87 -2.02 13.91
N LEU A 6 3.93 -2.38 12.63
CA LEU A 6 3.20 -1.70 11.55
C LEU A 6 1.97 -2.50 11.13
N VAL A 7 0.80 -1.89 11.26
CA VAL A 7 -0.48 -2.50 10.87
C VAL A 7 -1.06 -1.77 9.65
N LEU A 8 -1.32 -2.53 8.58
CA LEU A 8 -2.03 -2.05 7.39
C LEU A 8 -3.45 -2.61 7.36
N THR A 9 -4.44 -1.73 7.24
CA THR A 9 -5.86 -2.08 7.48
C THR A 9 -6.66 -2.39 6.21
N LYS A 10 -6.08 -2.18 5.03
CA LYS A 10 -6.64 -2.64 3.75
C LYS A 10 -5.54 -3.20 2.85
N PRO A 11 -5.83 -4.21 2.01
CA PRO A 11 -4.87 -4.73 1.06
C PRO A 11 -4.48 -3.70 0.00
N LEU A 12 -3.26 -3.86 -0.54
CA LEU A 12 -2.76 -3.10 -1.70
C LEU A 12 -3.24 -3.69 -3.03
N GLY A 13 -3.03 -2.94 -4.12
CA GLY A 13 -3.24 -3.38 -5.50
C GLY A 13 -4.43 -2.72 -6.21
N VAL A 14 -5.10 -1.77 -5.57
CA VAL A 14 -6.25 -1.06 -6.17
C VAL A 14 -5.82 -0.21 -7.36
N GLY A 15 -4.59 0.34 -7.37
CA GLY A 15 -4.07 1.13 -8.49
C GLY A 15 -3.93 0.29 -9.75
N ALA A 16 -3.33 -0.90 -9.62
CA ALA A 16 -3.21 -1.88 -10.69
C ALA A 16 -4.58 -2.29 -11.25
N ILE A 17 -5.54 -2.60 -10.37
CA ILE A 17 -6.91 -2.93 -10.77
C ILE A 17 -7.58 -1.73 -11.45
N SER A 18 -7.44 -0.52 -10.91
CA SER A 18 -8.01 0.69 -11.52
C SER A 18 -7.46 0.93 -12.93
N SER A 19 -6.18 0.66 -13.17
CA SER A 19 -5.60 0.69 -14.52
C SER A 19 -6.23 -0.36 -15.44
N ALA A 20 -6.48 -1.57 -14.93
CA ALA A 20 -7.16 -2.62 -15.67
C ALA A 20 -8.61 -2.24 -16.03
N ILE A 21 -9.33 -1.58 -15.12
CA ILE A 21 -10.68 -1.04 -15.36
C ILE A 21 -10.65 0.01 -16.47
N GLN A 22 -9.75 0.99 -16.38
CA GLN A 22 -9.59 2.04 -17.40
C GLN A 22 -9.26 1.46 -18.78
N ARG A 23 -8.48 0.37 -18.82
CA ARG A 23 -8.12 -0.36 -20.04
C ARG A 23 -9.20 -1.33 -20.52
N ARG A 24 -10.31 -1.48 -19.80
CA ARG A 24 -11.41 -2.44 -20.08
C ARG A 24 -10.94 -3.90 -20.14
N ILE A 25 -10.00 -4.27 -19.27
CA ILE A 25 -9.47 -5.64 -19.14
C ILE A 25 -9.73 -6.27 -17.76
N ALA A 26 -10.46 -5.57 -16.89
CA ALA A 26 -10.93 -6.10 -15.62
C ALA A 26 -12.30 -6.78 -15.80
N SER A 27 -12.57 -7.86 -15.06
CA SER A 27 -13.89 -8.48 -15.00
C SER A 27 -14.87 -7.64 -14.16
N GLU A 28 -16.17 -7.84 -14.37
CA GLU A 28 -17.22 -7.17 -13.57
C GLU A 28 -17.10 -7.50 -12.08
N ALA A 29 -16.84 -8.76 -11.74
CA ALA A 29 -16.62 -9.19 -10.35
C ALA A 29 -15.43 -8.48 -9.70
N LEU A 30 -14.35 -8.23 -10.46
CA LEU A 30 -13.19 -7.51 -9.95
C LEU A 30 -13.47 -6.02 -9.76
N ILE A 31 -14.24 -5.41 -10.67
CA ILE A 31 -14.71 -4.03 -10.55
C ILE A 31 -15.53 -3.87 -9.27
N GLU A 32 -16.49 -4.77 -9.04
CA GLU A 32 -17.33 -4.75 -7.83
C GLU A 32 -16.49 -4.90 -6.56
N LYS A 33 -15.59 -5.89 -6.52
CA LYS A 33 -14.68 -6.11 -5.39
C LYS A 33 -13.85 -4.87 -5.05
N ALA A 34 -13.24 -4.25 -6.06
CA ALA A 34 -12.46 -3.03 -5.89
C ALA A 34 -13.34 -1.85 -5.41
N THR A 35 -14.55 -1.73 -5.95
CA THR A 35 -15.52 -0.69 -5.57
C THR A 35 -15.91 -0.81 -4.10
N VAL A 36 -16.27 -2.02 -3.64
CA VAL A 36 -16.63 -2.29 -2.24
C VAL A 36 -15.45 -1.97 -1.30
N LEU A 37 -14.23 -2.39 -1.66
CA LEU A 37 -13.04 -2.11 -0.85
C LEU A 37 -12.78 -0.60 -0.72
N MET A 38 -12.87 0.13 -1.83
CA MET A 38 -12.70 1.59 -1.84
C MET A 38 -13.81 2.29 -1.05
N ALA A 39 -15.06 1.82 -1.14
CA ALA A 39 -16.20 2.39 -0.42
C ALA A 39 -16.19 2.09 1.09
N THR A 40 -15.46 1.07 1.54
CA THR A 40 -15.35 0.71 2.96
C THR A 40 -14.67 1.82 3.75
N LEU A 41 -15.32 2.34 4.78
CA LEU A 41 -14.77 3.44 5.60
C LEU A 41 -13.64 2.96 6.52
N ASN A 42 -12.64 3.80 6.74
CA ASN A 42 -11.60 3.57 7.77
C ASN A 42 -12.12 3.82 9.21
N LYS A 43 -13.45 3.91 9.41
CA LYS A 43 -14.08 4.27 10.70
C LYS A 43 -13.70 3.28 11.81
N ASP A 44 -13.82 1.99 11.53
CA ASP A 44 -13.63 0.94 12.54
C ASP A 44 -12.13 0.81 12.88
N ALA A 45 -11.26 0.89 11.87
CA ALA A 45 -9.81 1.00 12.07
C ALA A 45 -9.44 2.22 12.93
N ALA A 46 -10.06 3.37 12.68
CA ALA A 46 -9.83 4.59 13.45
C ALA A 46 -10.38 4.50 14.89
N GLN A 47 -11.44 3.72 15.13
CA GLN A 47 -11.93 3.44 16.48
C GLN A 47 -10.97 2.52 17.22
N ALA A 48 -10.60 1.39 16.63
CA ALA A 48 -9.68 0.42 17.21
C ALA A 48 -8.32 1.05 17.55
N MET A 49 -7.75 1.87 16.67
CA MET A 49 -6.44 2.51 16.94
C MET A 49 -6.48 3.47 18.14
N ARG A 50 -7.65 4.08 18.43
CA ARG A 50 -7.80 4.94 19.61
C ARG A 50 -7.89 4.15 20.90
N GLU A 51 -8.49 2.96 20.86
CA GLU A 51 -8.64 2.09 22.03
C GLU A 51 -7.31 1.49 22.48
N VAL A 52 -6.47 1.06 21.53
CA VAL A 52 -5.17 0.45 21.85
C VAL A 52 -4.07 1.49 22.17
N GLY A 53 -4.24 2.72 21.68
CA GLY A 53 -3.21 3.76 21.78
C GLY A 53 -2.07 3.51 20.78
N VAL A 54 -1.78 4.50 19.94
CA VAL A 54 -0.81 4.37 18.83
C VAL A 54 0.15 5.53 18.82
N HIS A 55 1.35 5.32 18.28
CA HIS A 55 2.36 6.38 18.20
C HIS A 55 2.27 7.21 16.93
N ALA A 56 1.82 6.61 15.82
CA ALA A 56 1.65 7.31 14.54
C ALA A 56 0.59 6.61 13.68
N VAL A 57 -0.03 7.37 12.78
CA VAL A 57 -0.94 6.86 11.76
C VAL A 57 -0.89 7.75 10.52
N THR A 58 -0.96 7.13 9.34
CA THR A 58 -1.22 7.79 8.07
C THR A 58 -2.20 6.95 7.24
N ASP A 59 -2.86 7.54 6.25
CA ASP A 59 -3.64 6.80 5.26
C ASP A 59 -2.80 6.47 4.03
N VAL A 60 -2.91 5.26 3.50
CA VAL A 60 -2.17 4.83 2.31
C VAL A 60 -2.99 5.16 1.07
N THR A 61 -2.54 6.17 0.32
CA THR A 61 -3.22 6.69 -0.87
C THR A 61 -2.30 6.76 -2.10
N GLY A 62 -2.24 7.91 -2.78
CA GLY A 62 -1.64 8.06 -4.11
C GLY A 62 -0.13 7.78 -4.19
N PHE A 63 0.60 7.88 -3.08
CA PHE A 63 2.04 7.57 -3.03
C PHE A 63 2.36 6.09 -2.79
N GLY A 64 1.33 5.24 -2.64
CA GLY A 64 1.48 3.84 -2.27
C GLY A 64 2.02 3.65 -0.85
N LEU A 65 2.21 2.40 -0.44
CA LEU A 65 2.66 2.06 0.91
C LEU A 65 4.05 2.65 1.18
N LEU A 66 4.97 2.51 0.22
CA LEU A 66 6.36 2.94 0.42
C LEU A 66 6.48 4.47 0.59
N GLY A 67 5.72 5.25 -0.17
CA GLY A 67 5.76 6.71 -0.04
C GLY A 67 5.23 7.19 1.30
N HIS A 68 4.06 6.68 1.71
CA HIS A 68 3.45 7.02 2.99
C HIS A 68 4.26 6.56 4.20
N LEU A 69 4.87 5.37 4.13
CA LEU A 69 5.78 4.88 5.16
C LEU A 69 7.07 5.72 5.23
N LEU A 70 7.59 6.17 4.09
CA LEU A 70 8.77 7.05 4.05
C LEU A 70 8.49 8.38 4.76
N GLU A 71 7.37 9.04 4.47
CA GLU A 71 6.97 10.28 5.15
C GLU A 71 6.84 10.07 6.66
N MET A 72 6.13 9.00 7.08
CA MET A 72 5.93 8.68 8.49
C MET A 72 7.24 8.42 9.24
N THR A 73 8.18 7.70 8.61
CA THR A 73 9.49 7.38 9.20
C THR A 73 10.43 8.59 9.24
N GLN A 74 10.43 9.43 8.20
CA GLN A 74 11.20 10.69 8.17
C GLN A 74 10.74 11.66 9.27
N ALA A 75 9.43 11.88 9.41
CA ALA A 75 8.87 12.72 10.46
C ALA A 75 9.23 12.20 11.87
N SER A 76 9.29 10.87 12.01
CA SER A 76 9.61 10.18 13.26
C SER A 76 11.12 10.01 13.51
N LYS A 77 11.99 10.36 12.54
CA LYS A 77 13.45 10.17 12.58
C LYS A 77 13.87 8.72 12.88
N VAL A 78 13.17 7.75 12.29
CA VAL A 78 13.46 6.31 12.40
C VAL A 78 13.51 5.66 11.01
N SER A 79 13.79 4.36 10.96
CA SER A 79 13.60 3.53 9.76
C SER A 79 12.55 2.45 10.05
N ALA A 80 12.01 1.85 9.00
CA ALA A 80 11.07 0.74 9.10
C ALA A 80 11.59 -0.46 8.29
N GLU A 81 11.31 -1.66 8.78
CA GLU A 81 11.52 -2.91 8.06
C GLU A 81 10.15 -3.50 7.72
N ILE A 82 9.97 -3.88 6.45
CA ILE A 82 8.74 -4.54 6.00
C ILE A 82 9.10 -5.91 5.42
N PHE A 83 8.39 -6.94 5.90
CA PHE A 83 8.41 -8.25 5.29
C PHE A 83 7.39 -8.26 4.16
N ALA A 84 7.85 -8.14 2.92
CA ALA A 84 6.96 -7.98 1.77
C ALA A 84 5.93 -9.12 1.63
N GLY A 85 6.28 -10.34 2.07
CA GLY A 85 5.35 -11.49 2.10
C GLY A 85 4.21 -11.37 3.12
N ASN A 86 4.30 -10.45 4.08
CA ASN A 86 3.26 -10.18 5.09
C ASN A 86 2.38 -9.00 4.71
N VAL A 87 2.70 -8.27 3.63
CA VAL A 87 1.89 -7.12 3.20
C VAL A 87 0.63 -7.66 2.51
N PRO A 88 -0.58 -7.32 3.00
CA PRO A 88 -1.80 -7.80 2.38
C PRO A 88 -1.97 -7.18 0.99
N THR A 89 -2.29 -8.00 0.00
CA THR A 89 -2.53 -7.59 -1.38
C THR A 89 -3.80 -8.23 -1.93
N LEU A 90 -4.45 -7.58 -2.88
CA LEU A 90 -5.47 -8.21 -3.71
C LEU A 90 -4.78 -9.18 -4.67
N GLU A 91 -5.08 -10.48 -4.58
CA GLU A 91 -4.41 -11.51 -5.40
C GLU A 91 -4.55 -11.23 -6.89
N GLU A 92 -5.72 -10.74 -7.32
CA GLU A 92 -6.02 -10.41 -8.71
C GLU A 92 -5.15 -9.27 -9.26
N ALA A 93 -4.60 -8.41 -8.39
CA ALA A 93 -3.75 -7.31 -8.80
C ALA A 93 -2.40 -7.80 -9.35
N TRP A 94 -1.89 -8.93 -8.87
CA TRP A 94 -0.59 -9.46 -9.28
C TRP A 94 -0.50 -9.76 -10.77
N GLU A 95 -1.60 -10.20 -11.40
CA GLU A 95 -1.63 -10.42 -12.84
C GLU A 95 -1.30 -9.13 -13.61
N PHE A 96 -1.91 -8.01 -13.23
CA PHE A 96 -1.70 -6.72 -13.88
C PHE A 96 -0.32 -6.15 -13.57
N VAL A 97 0.15 -6.27 -12.33
CA VAL A 97 1.49 -5.83 -11.93
C VAL A 97 2.57 -6.57 -12.74
N ARG A 98 2.50 -7.91 -12.81
CA ARG A 98 3.46 -8.73 -13.55
C ARG A 98 3.44 -8.45 -15.06
N LYS A 99 2.27 -8.10 -15.62
CA LYS A 99 2.12 -7.70 -17.04
C LYS A 99 2.45 -6.22 -17.30
N GLY A 100 2.86 -5.46 -16.29
CA GLY A 100 3.12 -4.01 -16.40
C GLY A 100 1.88 -3.19 -16.76
N LYS A 101 0.67 -3.71 -16.48
CA LYS A 101 -0.62 -3.02 -16.69
C LYS A 101 -0.99 -2.23 -15.43
N ILE A 102 -0.11 -1.32 -15.05
CA ILE A 102 -0.19 -0.51 -13.82
C ILE A 102 -0.28 0.99 -14.16
N PRO A 103 -0.72 1.83 -13.21
CA PRO A 103 -0.67 3.28 -13.38
C PRO A 103 0.76 3.77 -13.55
N ALA A 104 0.97 4.79 -14.39
CA ALA A 104 2.29 5.42 -14.55
C ALA A 104 2.85 5.95 -13.22
N ALA A 105 1.97 6.46 -12.35
CA ALA A 105 2.31 6.92 -11.01
C ALA A 105 3.02 5.86 -10.17
N THR A 106 2.79 4.56 -10.39
CA THR A 106 3.50 3.47 -9.69
C THR A 106 5.00 3.55 -9.91
N HIS A 107 5.43 3.85 -11.15
CA HIS A 107 6.85 4.00 -11.47
C HIS A 107 7.42 5.27 -10.84
N SER A 108 6.69 6.39 -10.90
CA SER A 108 7.10 7.64 -10.27
C SER A 108 7.20 7.53 -8.75
N ASN A 109 6.25 6.85 -8.10
CA ASN A 109 6.28 6.55 -6.68
C ASN A 109 7.51 5.72 -6.33
N LEU A 110 7.76 4.64 -7.09
CA LEU A 110 8.92 3.78 -6.85
C LEU A 110 10.24 4.54 -7.04
N GLU A 111 10.36 5.33 -8.10
CA GLU A 111 11.54 6.16 -8.36
C GLU A 111 11.79 7.17 -7.23
N TYR A 112 10.74 7.81 -6.73
CA TYR A 112 10.83 8.76 -5.62
C TYR A 112 11.36 8.12 -4.33
N VAL A 113 10.88 6.91 -3.98
CA VAL A 113 11.30 6.24 -2.74
C VAL A 113 12.62 5.50 -2.88
N ASN A 114 13.04 5.11 -4.09
CA ASN A 114 14.16 4.21 -4.32
C ASN A 114 15.49 4.65 -3.66
N PRO A 115 15.86 5.95 -3.63
CA PRO A 115 17.07 6.41 -2.91
C PRO A 115 17.06 6.15 -1.40
N HIS A 116 15.88 5.90 -0.82
CA HIS A 116 15.67 5.64 0.60
C HIS A 116 15.45 4.16 0.93
N LEU A 117 15.44 3.27 -0.09
CA LEU A 117 15.16 1.85 0.09
C LEU A 117 16.44 1.02 0.12
N ARG A 118 16.42 0.00 0.97
CA ARG A 118 17.43 -1.07 0.97
C ARG A 118 16.73 -2.40 0.80
N TYR A 119 16.86 -2.99 -0.39
CA TYR A 119 16.31 -4.31 -0.68
C TYR A 119 17.21 -5.38 -0.06
N GLN A 120 16.63 -6.26 0.74
CA GLN A 120 17.27 -7.51 1.15
C GLN A 120 16.87 -8.63 0.17
N ASN A 121 17.76 -9.60 -0.03
CA ASN A 121 17.48 -10.88 -0.71
C ASN A 121 16.97 -10.80 -2.17
N GLY A 122 17.36 -9.78 -2.92
CA GLY A 122 17.02 -9.70 -4.36
C GLY A 122 15.52 -9.66 -4.62
N LEU A 123 14.79 -8.86 -3.84
CA LEU A 123 13.34 -8.69 -3.94
C LEU A 123 12.89 -8.49 -5.40
N PRO A 124 11.93 -9.30 -5.91
CA PRO A 124 11.47 -9.17 -7.28
C PRO A 124 10.89 -7.78 -7.57
N ARG A 125 11.13 -7.25 -8.77
CA ARG A 125 10.74 -5.88 -9.13
C ARG A 125 9.22 -5.67 -9.04
N GLU A 126 8.44 -6.67 -9.39
CA GLU A 126 6.98 -6.67 -9.27
C GLU A 126 6.51 -6.46 -7.83
N VAL A 127 7.27 -6.93 -6.83
CA VAL A 127 6.94 -6.71 -5.42
C VAL A 127 7.16 -5.24 -5.08
N SER A 128 8.29 -4.65 -5.48
CA SER A 128 8.53 -3.21 -5.29
C SER A 128 7.47 -2.35 -6.00
N LEU A 129 7.01 -2.77 -7.18
CA LEU A 129 5.92 -2.11 -7.89
C LEU A 129 4.58 -2.23 -7.14
N MET A 130 4.25 -3.41 -6.59
CA MET A 130 3.04 -3.58 -5.77
C MET A 130 3.06 -2.69 -4.53
N LEU A 131 4.21 -2.57 -3.87
CA LEU A 131 4.37 -1.73 -2.68
C LEU A 131 4.33 -0.22 -3.00
N ALA A 132 4.66 0.17 -4.24
CA ALA A 132 4.58 1.54 -4.75
C ALA A 132 3.26 1.87 -5.48
N ASP A 133 2.37 0.90 -5.64
CA ASP A 133 1.10 1.06 -6.37
C ASP A 133 0.24 2.15 -5.70
N PRO A 134 -0.26 3.15 -6.45
CA PRO A 134 -1.10 4.20 -5.89
C PRO A 134 -2.44 3.62 -5.43
N GLN A 135 -2.83 3.87 -4.19
CA GLN A 135 -4.10 3.39 -3.64
C GLN A 135 -5.16 4.50 -3.71
N THR A 136 -6.33 4.19 -4.23
CA THR A 136 -7.53 5.05 -4.08
C THR A 136 -8.32 4.57 -2.88
N ALA A 137 -8.63 5.48 -1.94
CA ALA A 137 -9.34 5.17 -0.70
C ALA A 137 -8.75 3.96 0.08
N GLY A 138 -7.42 3.92 0.19
CA GLY A 138 -6.73 2.85 0.88
C GLY A 138 -6.92 2.87 2.40
N GLY A 139 -6.28 1.91 3.06
CA GLY A 139 -6.39 1.73 4.50
C GLY A 139 -5.51 2.71 5.28
N LEU A 140 -5.63 2.67 6.60
CA LEU A 140 -4.66 3.24 7.52
C LEU A 140 -3.43 2.34 7.64
N LEU A 141 -2.26 2.97 7.73
CA LEU A 141 -0.99 2.43 8.18
C LEU A 141 -0.70 2.99 9.57
N ILE A 142 -0.59 2.11 10.57
CA ILE A 142 -0.59 2.46 11.98
C ILE A 142 0.66 1.90 12.64
N ALA A 143 1.34 2.71 13.45
CA ALA A 143 2.45 2.28 14.31
C ALA A 143 1.95 2.02 15.74
N VAL A 144 1.95 0.76 16.15
CA VAL A 144 1.39 0.26 17.41
C VAL A 144 2.53 -0.16 18.36
N PRO A 145 2.50 0.18 19.66
CA PRO A 145 3.54 -0.21 20.63
C PRO A 145 3.62 -1.72 20.90
#